data_AF-A0A923YWJ5-F1
#
_entry.id   AF-A0A923YWJ5-F1
#
_cell.length_a   1.000
_cell.length_b   1.000
_cell.length_c   1.000
_cell.angle_alpha   90.00
_cell.angle_beta   90.00
_cell.angle_gamma   90.00
#
_symmetry.space_group_name_H-M   'P 1'
#
loop_
_entity.id
_entity.type
_entity.pdbx_description
1 polymer ?
#
loop_
_entity_poly.entity_id
_entity_poly.type
_entity_poly.pdbx_seq_one_letter_code
_entity_poly.pdbx_strand_id
1 'polypeptide(L)'
;MGKAKFERNKPHCNIGTIGHVDHGKTSLTAAITKVLAETGGATYTSYANIDKAPEERERGITISTAHVEYETAARHYAHVDCPGHADYVKNMITGAAQMDGAILVVSANDGPMPQTKEHILLAKQVGVPTMVVFMNKVDLVDDPELLELVELEIRELLSKYDFDGDNIPIIPGSAVAALEDKTPEIGHDAVLKLMEAVDSWIPQPERPLDKPFLMPIEDVFSISGRGTVVTGRIETGVVKVGEEVEIVGIKDTKKTVVTGVEMFRKLLDQGQAGDNVGALIRGVGREEVERGQVLCKPGSIKPHTDFSAEVYVLSKDEGGRHTPFFANYRPQFYFRTTDVTGEVV
;
A
#
# COMPACT_ATOMS: atom_id res chain seq x y z
N MET A 1 9.60 29.31 -6.13
CA MET A 1 8.39 29.16 -5.29
C MET A 1 8.72 28.20 -4.16
N GLY A 2 8.51 28.59 -2.90
CA GLY A 2 8.77 27.72 -1.75
C GLY A 2 7.83 26.52 -1.77
N LYS A 3 8.30 25.36 -1.30
CA LYS A 3 7.43 24.19 -1.09
C LYS A 3 6.41 24.52 0.00
N ALA A 4 5.16 24.08 -0.19
CA ALA A 4 4.12 24.24 0.82
C ALA A 4 4.47 23.45 2.08
N LYS A 5 3.99 23.90 3.25
CA LYS A 5 4.09 23.17 4.51
C LYS A 5 2.90 22.22 4.61
N PHE A 6 3.13 21.01 5.11
CA PHE A 6 2.04 20.07 5.37
C PHE A 6 1.33 20.46 6.67
N GLU A 7 0.01 20.60 6.63
CA GLU A 7 -0.82 20.92 7.80
C GLU A 7 -1.54 19.67 8.29
N ARG A 8 -1.26 19.25 9.53
CA ARG A 8 -1.88 18.07 10.16
C ARG A 8 -3.26 18.41 10.74
N ASN A 9 -4.22 18.72 9.87
CA ASN A 9 -5.57 19.14 10.29
C ASN A 9 -6.54 17.96 10.48
N LYS A 10 -6.25 16.80 9.87
CA LYS A 10 -7.11 15.61 9.89
C LYS A 10 -6.32 14.36 10.32
N PRO A 11 -6.96 13.36 10.93
CA PRO A 11 -6.36 12.05 11.17
C PRO A 11 -5.83 11.43 9.86
N HIS A 12 -4.65 10.83 9.93
CA HIS A 12 -3.96 10.24 8.77
C HIS A 12 -4.11 8.72 8.73
N CYS A 13 -4.56 8.19 7.59
CA CYS A 13 -4.73 6.76 7.36
C CYS A 13 -4.07 6.35 6.04
N ASN A 14 -3.35 5.23 6.05
CA ASN A 14 -2.75 4.65 4.85
C ASN A 14 -3.68 3.58 4.32
N ILE A 15 -4.08 3.69 3.06
CA ILE A 15 -4.91 2.69 2.39
C ILE A 15 -4.31 2.33 1.05
N GLY A 16 -4.87 1.34 0.38
CA GLY A 16 -4.46 1.04 -0.98
C GLY A 16 -5.33 0.00 -1.67
N THR A 17 -5.24 -0.05 -2.99
CA THR A 17 -6.00 -0.97 -3.83
C THR A 17 -5.25 -2.28 -4.03
N ILE A 18 -5.95 -3.38 -3.79
CA ILE A 18 -5.48 -4.75 -4.07
C ILE A 18 -6.54 -5.51 -4.86
N GLY A 19 -6.16 -6.62 -5.50
CA GLY A 19 -7.04 -7.44 -6.31
C GLY A 19 -6.38 -7.88 -7.62
N HIS A 20 -7.08 -8.73 -8.36
CA HIS A 20 -6.58 -9.32 -9.61
C HIS A 20 -6.24 -8.29 -10.69
N VAL A 21 -5.38 -8.70 -11.63
CA VAL A 21 -5.06 -7.92 -12.84
C VAL A 21 -6.35 -7.56 -13.59
N ASP A 22 -6.39 -6.39 -14.22
CA ASP A 22 -7.52 -5.88 -15.00
C ASP A 22 -8.86 -5.69 -14.27
N HIS A 23 -8.93 -5.89 -12.94
CA HIS A 23 -10.13 -5.56 -12.16
C HIS A 23 -10.35 -4.05 -11.97
N GLY A 24 -9.39 -3.20 -12.39
CA GLY A 24 -9.54 -1.75 -12.43
C GLY A 24 -9.08 -0.99 -11.18
N LYS A 25 -8.07 -1.50 -10.47
CA LYS A 25 -7.44 -0.83 -9.30
C LYS A 25 -7.01 0.60 -9.62
N THR A 26 -6.14 0.78 -10.61
CA THR A 26 -5.61 2.09 -11.02
C THR A 26 -6.70 3.04 -11.53
N SER A 27 -7.70 2.50 -12.25
CA SER A 27 -8.87 3.28 -12.67
C SER A 27 -9.68 3.77 -11.48
N LEU A 28 -9.89 2.93 -10.47
CA LEU A 28 -10.57 3.32 -9.23
C LEU A 28 -9.78 4.38 -8.47
N THR A 29 -8.45 4.21 -8.35
CA THR A 29 -7.58 5.20 -7.72
C THR A 29 -7.68 6.56 -8.41
N ALA A 30 -7.64 6.59 -9.75
CA ALA A 30 -7.86 7.81 -10.52
C ALA A 30 -9.27 8.39 -10.29
N ALA A 31 -10.31 7.55 -10.26
CA ALA A 31 -11.70 7.98 -10.01
C ALA A 31 -11.86 8.62 -8.63
N ILE A 32 -11.28 8.04 -7.58
CA ILE A 32 -11.29 8.60 -6.22
C ILE A 32 -10.68 10.00 -6.22
N THR A 33 -9.50 10.18 -6.83
CA THR A 33 -8.86 11.51 -6.88
C THR A 33 -9.68 12.52 -7.70
N LYS A 34 -10.44 12.07 -8.70
CA LYS A 34 -11.29 12.92 -9.52
C LYS A 34 -12.48 13.43 -8.71
N VAL A 35 -13.24 12.50 -8.14
CA VAL A 35 -14.46 12.79 -7.37
C VAL A 35 -14.14 13.64 -6.15
N LEU A 36 -13.07 13.33 -5.40
CA LEU A 36 -12.70 14.12 -4.22
C LEU A 36 -12.11 15.49 -4.58
N ALA A 37 -11.57 15.69 -5.79
CA ALA A 37 -11.07 16.99 -6.23
C ALA A 37 -12.19 18.04 -6.38
N GLU A 38 -13.42 17.62 -6.65
CA GLU A 38 -14.58 18.52 -6.78
C GLU A 38 -14.89 19.26 -5.47
N THR A 39 -14.63 18.61 -4.34
CA THR A 39 -14.78 19.20 -3.00
C THR A 39 -13.51 19.89 -2.49
N GLY A 40 -12.46 19.93 -3.31
CA GLY A 40 -11.13 20.45 -2.94
C GLY A 40 -10.30 19.48 -2.10
N GLY A 41 -10.78 18.25 -1.85
CA GLY A 41 -10.09 17.24 -1.06
C GLY A 41 -8.97 16.49 -1.79
N ALA A 42 -8.78 16.74 -3.09
CA ALA A 42 -7.72 16.08 -3.86
C ALA A 42 -7.20 16.96 -5.00
N THR A 43 -6.02 16.60 -5.51
CA THR A 43 -5.61 17.00 -6.86
C THR A 43 -5.80 15.80 -7.77
N TYR A 44 -6.65 15.94 -8.79
CA TYR A 44 -6.92 14.84 -9.72
C TYR A 44 -5.62 14.29 -10.33
N THR A 45 -5.45 12.99 -10.22
CA THR A 45 -4.33 12.26 -10.82
C THR A 45 -4.90 11.25 -11.81
N SER A 46 -4.65 11.48 -13.10
CA SER A 46 -5.14 10.60 -14.16
C SER A 46 -4.46 9.24 -14.14
N TYR A 47 -5.13 8.24 -14.73
CA TYR A 47 -4.60 6.88 -14.92
C TYR A 47 -3.14 6.88 -15.41
N ALA A 48 -2.85 7.65 -16.47
CA ALA A 48 -1.52 7.73 -17.07
C ALA A 48 -0.44 8.41 -16.20
N ASN A 49 -0.86 9.14 -15.16
CA ASN A 49 0.05 9.75 -14.18
C ASN A 49 0.29 8.84 -12.96
N ILE A 50 -0.61 7.87 -12.72
CA ILE A 50 -0.40 6.78 -11.76
C ILE A 50 0.54 5.75 -12.39
N ASP A 51 0.14 5.19 -13.54
CA ASP A 51 0.97 4.31 -14.39
C ASP A 51 1.90 5.15 -15.28
N LYS A 52 2.90 5.77 -14.64
CA LYS A 52 3.80 6.73 -15.29
C LYS A 52 5.01 6.09 -15.98
N ALA A 53 5.38 4.86 -15.61
CA ALA A 53 6.57 4.24 -16.18
C ALA A 53 6.34 3.90 -17.67
N PRO A 54 7.34 4.08 -18.55
CA PRO A 54 7.20 3.72 -19.96
C PRO A 54 6.77 2.27 -20.18
N GLU A 55 7.30 1.35 -19.37
CA GLU A 55 6.96 -0.08 -19.42
C GLU A 55 5.51 -0.37 -18.98
N GLU A 56 5.00 0.38 -17.98
CA GLU A 56 3.61 0.26 -17.52
C GLU A 56 2.63 0.70 -18.62
N ARG A 57 2.94 1.81 -19.32
CA ARG A 57 2.12 2.32 -20.42
C ARG A 57 2.10 1.41 -21.63
N GLU A 58 3.21 0.75 -21.93
CA GLU A 58 3.32 -0.17 -23.06
C GLU A 58 2.57 -1.48 -22.78
N ARG A 59 2.63 -1.97 -21.54
CA ARG A 59 2.00 -3.24 -21.15
C ARG A 59 0.56 -3.09 -20.65
N GLY A 60 0.13 -1.88 -20.30
CA GLY A 60 -1.20 -1.63 -19.73
C GLY A 60 -1.41 -2.23 -18.34
N ILE A 61 -0.33 -2.48 -17.59
CA ILE A 61 -0.36 -3.06 -16.25
C ILE A 61 0.50 -2.23 -15.30
N THR A 62 0.05 -2.07 -14.06
CA THR A 62 0.85 -1.48 -12.97
C THR A 62 2.00 -2.41 -12.62
N ILE A 63 3.21 -1.86 -12.53
CA ILE A 63 4.44 -2.60 -12.22
C ILE A 63 4.97 -2.14 -10.86
N SER A 64 5.05 -0.82 -10.65
CA SER A 64 5.54 -0.19 -9.43
C SER A 64 4.38 0.30 -8.57
N THR A 65 4.59 0.37 -7.26
CA THR A 65 3.62 0.99 -6.36
C THR A 65 3.55 2.50 -6.65
N ALA A 66 2.32 3.02 -6.76
CA ALA A 66 2.09 4.44 -6.92
C ALA A 66 1.43 5.02 -5.66
N HIS A 67 1.99 6.13 -5.18
CA HIS A 67 1.50 6.83 -3.99
C HIS A 67 0.70 8.06 -4.41
N VAL A 68 -0.55 8.14 -3.96
CA VAL A 68 -1.49 9.22 -4.27
C VAL A 68 -2.08 9.80 -2.98
N GLU A 69 -2.32 11.10 -2.95
CA GLU A 69 -2.83 11.83 -1.78
C GLU A 69 -4.23 12.38 -2.06
N TYR A 70 -5.14 12.17 -1.11
CA TYR A 70 -6.47 12.79 -1.11
C TYR A 70 -7.04 12.78 0.31
N GLU A 71 -8.09 13.55 0.54
CA GLU A 71 -8.76 13.64 1.83
C GLU A 71 -10.28 13.67 1.67
N THR A 72 -10.97 13.11 2.65
CA THR A 72 -12.41 13.26 2.84
C THR A 72 -12.65 14.39 3.85
N ALA A 73 -13.92 14.66 4.20
CA ALA A 73 -14.23 15.57 5.29
C ALA A 73 -13.65 15.09 6.63
N ALA A 74 -13.55 13.77 6.84
CA ALA A 74 -13.15 13.17 8.11
C ALA A 74 -11.65 12.93 8.23
N ARG A 75 -10.97 12.47 7.16
CA ARG A 75 -9.60 11.96 7.23
C ARG A 75 -8.75 12.38 6.03
N HIS A 76 -7.44 12.33 6.24
CA HIS A 76 -6.45 12.45 5.19
C HIS A 76 -5.88 11.06 4.84
N TYR A 77 -5.77 10.76 3.54
CA TYR A 77 -5.33 9.47 3.05
C TYR A 77 -4.03 9.55 2.26
N ALA A 78 -3.15 8.60 2.52
CA ALA A 78 -2.12 8.16 1.58
C ALA A 78 -2.60 6.86 0.95
N HIS A 79 -2.75 6.85 -0.37
CA HIS A 79 -3.20 5.69 -1.13
C HIS A 79 -2.02 5.04 -1.86
N VAL A 80 -1.82 3.74 -1.66
CA VAL A 80 -0.85 2.92 -2.39
C VAL A 80 -1.57 2.05 -3.42
N ASP A 81 -1.39 2.34 -4.71
CA ASP A 81 -1.94 1.52 -5.80
C ASP A 81 -0.99 0.35 -6.05
N CYS A 82 -1.46 -0.88 -5.77
CA CYS A 82 -0.63 -2.08 -5.89
C CYS A 82 -0.86 -2.82 -7.21
N PRO A 83 0.19 -3.44 -7.79
CA PRO A 83 0.05 -4.25 -8.99
C PRO A 83 -0.74 -5.54 -8.70
N GLY A 84 -1.51 -6.02 -9.69
CA GLY A 84 -2.32 -7.25 -9.59
C GLY A 84 -1.82 -8.45 -10.40
N HIS A 85 -0.71 -8.28 -11.13
CA HIS A 85 -0.14 -9.35 -11.94
C HIS A 85 0.78 -10.23 -11.09
N ALA A 86 0.74 -11.55 -11.30
CA ALA A 86 1.49 -12.53 -10.48
C ALA A 86 3.00 -12.24 -10.40
N ASP A 87 3.60 -11.81 -11.52
CA ASP A 87 5.02 -11.48 -11.59
C ASP A 87 5.45 -10.32 -10.68
N TYR A 88 4.50 -9.46 -10.26
CA TYR A 88 4.77 -8.26 -9.46
C TYR A 88 4.21 -8.34 -8.03
N VAL A 89 3.85 -9.54 -7.56
CA VAL A 89 3.36 -9.79 -6.19
C VAL A 89 4.31 -9.21 -5.12
N LYS A 90 5.63 -9.21 -5.37
CA LYS A 90 6.62 -8.62 -4.45
C LYS A 90 6.34 -7.15 -4.13
N ASN A 91 5.96 -6.38 -5.15
CA ASN A 91 5.65 -4.97 -4.98
C ASN A 91 4.33 -4.78 -4.25
N MET A 92 3.35 -5.67 -4.49
CA MET A 92 2.11 -5.69 -3.72
C MET A 92 2.37 -5.98 -2.23
N ILE A 93 3.21 -6.97 -1.88
CA ILE A 93 3.56 -7.29 -0.48
C ILE A 93 4.12 -6.05 0.24
N THR A 94 5.04 -5.34 -0.43
CA THR A 94 5.67 -4.14 0.15
C THR A 94 4.69 -2.96 0.28
N GLY A 95 3.75 -2.80 -0.66
CA GLY A 95 2.70 -1.80 -0.55
C GLY A 95 1.67 -2.14 0.52
N ALA A 96 1.22 -3.39 0.58
CA ALA A 96 0.24 -3.88 1.55
C ALA A 96 0.74 -3.79 3.00
N ALA A 97 2.03 -4.00 3.24
CA ALA A 97 2.65 -3.82 4.56
C ALA A 97 2.54 -2.38 5.11
N GLN A 98 2.18 -1.42 4.26
CA GLN A 98 1.98 -0.02 4.64
C GLN A 98 0.50 0.34 4.83
N MET A 99 -0.44 -0.57 4.63
CA MET A 99 -1.87 -0.28 4.68
C MET A 99 -2.40 -0.45 6.10
N ASP A 100 -3.08 0.58 6.60
CA ASP A 100 -3.93 0.49 7.80
C ASP A 100 -5.31 -0.11 7.48
N GLY A 101 -5.64 -0.21 6.19
CA GLY A 101 -6.73 -1.03 5.65
C GLY A 101 -6.67 -1.02 4.12
N ALA A 102 -7.27 -2.01 3.47
CA ALA A 102 -7.20 -2.15 2.01
C ALA A 102 -8.56 -1.90 1.33
N ILE A 103 -8.52 -1.53 0.05
CA ILE A 103 -9.65 -1.58 -0.86
C ILE A 103 -9.45 -2.78 -1.78
N LEU A 104 -10.26 -3.82 -1.62
CA LEU A 104 -10.26 -4.98 -2.49
C LEU A 104 -11.11 -4.69 -3.73
N VAL A 105 -10.50 -4.69 -4.91
CA VAL A 105 -11.19 -4.44 -6.17
C VAL A 105 -11.48 -5.76 -6.88
N VAL A 106 -12.77 -6.07 -7.05
CA VAL A 106 -13.26 -7.28 -7.72
C VAL A 106 -14.11 -6.89 -8.92
N SER A 107 -13.84 -7.45 -10.09
CA SER A 107 -14.66 -7.25 -11.28
C SER A 107 -15.97 -8.02 -11.13
N ALA A 108 -17.11 -7.35 -11.27
CA ALA A 108 -18.43 -7.97 -11.24
C ALA A 108 -18.64 -8.97 -12.38
N ASN A 109 -17.95 -8.78 -13.51
CA ASN A 109 -18.03 -9.69 -14.65
C ASN A 109 -17.19 -10.96 -14.46
N ASP A 110 -16.10 -10.88 -13.70
CA ASP A 110 -15.11 -11.97 -13.60
C ASP A 110 -15.18 -12.70 -12.24
N GLY A 111 -15.69 -12.04 -11.20
CA GLY A 111 -15.72 -12.57 -9.84
C GLY A 111 -14.33 -12.71 -9.18
N PRO A 112 -14.22 -13.47 -8.08
CA PRO A 112 -12.95 -13.71 -7.39
C PRO A 112 -11.98 -14.61 -8.18
N MET A 113 -10.93 -14.00 -8.72
CA MET A 113 -9.87 -14.67 -9.50
C MET A 113 -8.68 -15.13 -8.63
N PRO A 114 -7.72 -15.93 -9.14
CA PRO A 114 -6.62 -16.48 -8.34
C PRO A 114 -5.84 -15.44 -7.52
N GLN A 115 -5.49 -14.30 -8.13
CA GLN A 115 -4.77 -13.21 -7.46
C GLN A 115 -5.66 -12.47 -6.45
N THR A 116 -6.99 -12.48 -6.60
CA THR A 116 -7.89 -12.00 -5.53
C THR A 116 -7.66 -12.81 -4.25
N LYS A 117 -7.60 -14.15 -4.38
CA LYS A 117 -7.34 -15.06 -3.25
C LYS A 117 -5.94 -14.83 -2.66
N GLU A 118 -4.93 -14.76 -3.53
CA GLU A 118 -3.54 -14.54 -3.14
C GLU A 118 -3.36 -13.19 -2.41
N HIS A 119 -4.00 -12.12 -2.91
CA HIS A 119 -3.89 -10.79 -2.31
C HIS A 119 -4.55 -10.72 -0.93
N ILE A 120 -5.72 -11.34 -0.74
CA ILE A 120 -6.39 -11.39 0.58
C ILE A 120 -5.50 -12.11 1.59
N LEU A 121 -4.96 -13.28 1.19
CA LEU A 121 -4.04 -14.04 2.03
C LEU A 121 -2.80 -13.22 2.40
N LEU A 122 -2.13 -12.63 1.41
CA LEU A 122 -0.92 -11.85 1.64
C LEU A 122 -1.19 -10.59 2.48
N ALA A 123 -2.32 -9.90 2.25
CA ALA A 123 -2.75 -8.76 3.06
C ALA A 123 -2.89 -9.16 4.54
N LYS A 124 -3.47 -10.33 4.83
CA LYS A 124 -3.54 -10.88 6.18
C LYS A 124 -2.15 -11.12 6.77
N GLN A 125 -1.24 -11.75 6.01
CA GLN A 125 0.10 -12.09 6.47
C GLN A 125 0.97 -10.86 6.76
N VAL A 126 0.81 -9.78 5.99
CA VAL A 126 1.52 -8.52 6.24
C VAL A 126 0.83 -7.61 7.27
N GLY A 127 -0.29 -8.05 7.85
CA GLY A 127 -0.94 -7.40 8.98
C GLY A 127 -1.98 -6.34 8.63
N VAL A 128 -2.56 -6.36 7.42
CA VAL A 128 -3.70 -5.49 7.08
C VAL A 128 -4.90 -5.89 7.95
N PRO A 129 -5.44 -5.00 8.80
CA PRO A 129 -6.41 -5.40 9.82
C PRO A 129 -7.81 -5.63 9.27
N THR A 130 -8.22 -4.85 8.27
CA THR A 130 -9.54 -4.94 7.64
C THR A 130 -9.50 -4.39 6.21
N MET A 131 -10.57 -4.58 5.46
CA MET A 131 -10.72 -4.05 4.10
C MET A 131 -12.15 -3.61 3.81
N VAL A 132 -12.30 -2.82 2.76
CA VAL A 132 -13.58 -2.52 2.10
C VAL A 132 -13.51 -3.08 0.68
N VAL A 133 -14.61 -3.60 0.15
CA VAL A 133 -14.64 -4.14 -1.21
C VAL A 133 -15.30 -3.14 -2.15
N PHE A 134 -14.69 -2.94 -3.32
CA PHE A 134 -15.33 -2.29 -4.45
C PHE A 134 -15.58 -3.33 -5.55
N MET A 135 -16.85 -3.67 -5.75
CA MET A 135 -17.29 -4.55 -6.83
C MET A 135 -17.43 -3.69 -8.09
N ASN A 136 -16.35 -3.66 -8.88
CA ASN A 136 -16.17 -2.79 -10.03
C ASN A 136 -16.81 -3.37 -11.30
N LYS A 137 -16.92 -2.55 -12.35
CA LYS A 137 -17.44 -2.92 -13.67
C LYS A 137 -18.90 -3.42 -13.66
N VAL A 138 -19.72 -2.92 -12.74
CA VAL A 138 -21.17 -3.25 -12.72
C VAL A 138 -21.89 -2.73 -13.97
N ASP A 139 -21.31 -1.78 -14.69
CA ASP A 139 -21.81 -1.29 -15.99
C ASP A 139 -21.75 -2.35 -17.10
N LEU A 140 -21.00 -3.44 -16.90
CA LEU A 140 -20.88 -4.54 -17.86
C LEU A 140 -21.80 -5.72 -17.52
N VAL A 141 -22.54 -5.65 -16.41
CA VAL A 141 -23.37 -6.74 -15.89
C VAL A 141 -24.83 -6.28 -15.82
N ASP A 142 -25.66 -6.84 -16.71
CA ASP A 142 -27.09 -6.51 -16.78
C ASP A 142 -27.96 -7.36 -15.85
N ASP A 143 -27.42 -8.47 -15.32
CA ASP A 143 -28.13 -9.46 -14.50
C ASP A 143 -27.89 -9.24 -13.00
N PRO A 144 -28.90 -8.82 -12.22
CA PRO A 144 -28.78 -8.66 -10.77
C PRO A 144 -28.42 -9.95 -10.03
N GLU A 145 -28.87 -11.12 -10.52
CA GLU A 145 -28.57 -12.41 -9.87
C GLU A 145 -27.08 -12.73 -9.92
N LEU A 146 -26.39 -12.32 -11.00
CA LEU A 146 -24.94 -12.47 -11.12
C LEU A 146 -24.19 -11.58 -10.12
N LEU A 147 -24.66 -10.35 -9.88
CA LEU A 147 -24.06 -9.45 -8.90
C LEU A 147 -24.19 -10.01 -7.47
N GLU A 148 -25.36 -10.55 -7.13
CA GLU A 148 -25.59 -11.19 -5.82
C GLU A 148 -24.71 -12.44 -5.65
N LEU A 149 -24.54 -13.24 -6.71
CA LEU A 149 -23.66 -14.41 -6.68
C LEU A 149 -22.20 -14.01 -6.46
N VAL A 150 -21.70 -13.01 -7.20
CA VAL A 150 -20.33 -12.52 -7.04
C VAL A 150 -20.13 -11.94 -5.64
N GLU A 151 -21.10 -11.20 -5.11
CA GLU A 151 -21.04 -10.71 -3.73
C GLU A 151 -20.88 -11.87 -2.74
N LEU A 152 -21.70 -12.91 -2.86
CA LEU A 152 -21.63 -14.09 -2.01
C LEU A 152 -20.25 -14.78 -2.08
N GLU A 153 -19.70 -14.97 -3.29
CA GLU A 153 -18.38 -15.56 -3.47
C GLU A 153 -17.26 -14.72 -2.84
N ILE A 154 -17.36 -13.39 -2.91
CA ILE A 154 -16.42 -12.48 -2.25
C ILE A 154 -16.49 -12.65 -0.73
N ARG A 155 -17.71 -12.69 -0.17
CA ARG A 155 -17.91 -12.85 1.28
C ARG A 155 -17.35 -14.18 1.79
N GLU A 156 -17.65 -15.27 1.10
CA GLU A 156 -17.11 -16.60 1.44
C GLU A 156 -15.58 -16.60 1.40
N LEU A 157 -14.99 -15.95 0.40
CA LEU A 157 -13.54 -15.87 0.26
C LEU A 157 -12.89 -15.05 1.38
N LEU A 158 -13.51 -13.93 1.79
CA LEU A 158 -13.06 -13.13 2.93
C LEU A 158 -13.12 -13.93 4.23
N SER A 159 -14.25 -14.60 4.49
CA SER A 159 -14.44 -15.44 5.67
C SER A 159 -13.45 -16.62 5.71
N LYS A 160 -13.10 -17.20 4.57
CA LYS A 160 -12.09 -18.27 4.47
C LYS A 160 -10.70 -17.83 4.97
N TYR A 161 -10.35 -16.55 4.85
CA TYR A 161 -9.05 -16.00 5.26
C TYR A 161 -9.15 -15.13 6.53
N ASP A 162 -10.12 -15.43 7.40
CA ASP A 162 -10.32 -14.79 8.70
C ASP A 162 -10.53 -13.27 8.63
N PHE A 163 -11.19 -12.80 7.58
CA PHE A 163 -11.79 -11.46 7.54
C PHE A 163 -13.29 -11.55 7.82
N ASP A 164 -13.90 -10.44 8.25
CA ASP A 164 -15.33 -10.36 8.54
C ASP A 164 -16.17 -10.30 7.25
N GLY A 165 -16.21 -11.41 6.51
CA GLY A 165 -16.87 -11.49 5.20
C GLY A 165 -18.37 -11.18 5.26
N ASP A 166 -19.02 -11.43 6.40
CA ASP A 166 -20.45 -11.17 6.58
C ASP A 166 -20.76 -9.67 6.67
N ASN A 167 -19.87 -8.87 7.27
CA ASN A 167 -20.13 -7.46 7.55
C ASN A 167 -19.26 -6.46 6.77
N ILE A 168 -18.16 -6.90 6.14
CA ILE A 168 -17.32 -6.02 5.32
C ILE A 168 -18.20 -5.31 4.26
N PRO A 169 -18.13 -3.97 4.15
CA PRO A 169 -18.88 -3.24 3.14
C PRO A 169 -18.43 -3.63 1.74
N ILE A 170 -19.40 -3.97 0.89
CA ILE A 170 -19.20 -4.24 -0.53
C ILE A 170 -19.96 -3.17 -1.31
N ILE A 171 -19.22 -2.35 -2.05
CA ILE A 171 -19.79 -1.21 -2.77
C ILE A 171 -19.78 -1.54 -4.27
N PRO A 172 -20.96 -1.78 -4.88
CA PRO A 172 -21.07 -1.96 -6.32
C PRO A 172 -20.87 -0.63 -7.04
N GLY A 173 -20.10 -0.64 -8.13
CA GLY A 173 -19.87 0.55 -8.94
C GLY A 173 -19.03 0.32 -10.19
N SER A 174 -18.73 1.43 -10.87
CA SER A 174 -17.93 1.48 -12.08
C SER A 174 -16.96 2.65 -12.01
N ALA A 175 -15.68 2.32 -11.86
CA ALA A 175 -14.61 3.31 -11.89
C ALA A 175 -14.54 4.05 -13.24
N VAL A 176 -14.88 3.37 -14.34
CA VAL A 176 -14.92 3.98 -15.67
C VAL A 176 -16.07 4.96 -15.78
N ALA A 177 -17.28 4.59 -15.31
CA ALA A 177 -18.41 5.50 -15.28
C ALA A 177 -18.10 6.77 -14.47
N ALA A 178 -17.44 6.64 -13.32
CA ALA A 178 -16.94 7.78 -12.54
C ALA A 178 -15.90 8.65 -13.28
N LEU A 179 -14.96 8.02 -14.00
CA LEU A 179 -13.94 8.75 -14.78
C LEU A 179 -14.51 9.45 -16.01
N GLU A 180 -15.55 8.90 -16.63
CA GLU A 180 -16.19 9.43 -17.84
C GLU A 180 -17.39 10.35 -17.56
N ASP A 181 -17.74 10.57 -16.29
CA ASP A 181 -18.93 11.33 -15.85
C ASP A 181 -20.23 10.76 -16.44
N LYS A 182 -20.31 9.42 -16.50
CA LYS A 182 -21.47 8.66 -16.97
C LYS A 182 -22.12 7.95 -15.79
N THR A 183 -23.45 7.82 -15.84
CA THR A 183 -24.27 7.07 -14.88
C THR A 183 -23.84 7.30 -13.42
N PRO A 184 -24.08 8.52 -12.88
CA PRO A 184 -23.55 8.93 -11.57
C PRO A 184 -23.83 7.96 -10.43
N GLU A 185 -24.95 7.24 -10.48
CA GLU A 185 -25.40 6.30 -9.45
C GLU A 185 -24.42 5.14 -9.22
N ILE A 186 -23.80 4.65 -10.30
CA ILE A 186 -22.78 3.59 -10.26
C ILE A 186 -21.36 4.15 -10.39
N GLY A 187 -21.21 5.40 -10.82
CA GLY A 187 -19.93 6.09 -10.95
C GLY A 187 -19.61 6.95 -9.73
N HIS A 188 -19.84 8.25 -9.87
CA HIS A 188 -19.54 9.28 -8.87
C HIS A 188 -20.08 8.93 -7.47
N ASP A 189 -21.36 8.58 -7.36
CA ASP A 189 -22.02 8.33 -6.08
C ASP A 189 -21.52 7.03 -5.42
N ALA A 190 -21.16 6.03 -6.23
CA ALA A 190 -20.55 4.80 -5.74
C ALA A 190 -19.15 5.06 -5.16
N VAL A 191 -18.36 5.94 -5.77
CA VAL A 191 -17.04 6.35 -5.24
C VAL A 191 -17.19 7.10 -3.92
N LEU A 192 -18.19 7.99 -3.79
CA LEU A 192 -18.47 8.66 -2.51
C LEU A 192 -18.90 7.67 -1.43
N LYS A 193 -19.79 6.72 -1.74
CA LYS A 193 -20.19 5.64 -0.82
C LYS A 193 -19.02 4.77 -0.41
N LEU A 194 -18.11 4.46 -1.34
CA LEU A 194 -16.87 3.75 -1.05
C LEU A 194 -16.03 4.51 -0.03
N MET A 195 -15.81 5.81 -0.24
CA MET A 195 -15.00 6.61 0.67
C MET A 195 -15.67 6.81 2.03
N GLU A 196 -17.00 6.91 2.08
CA GLU A 196 -17.76 6.90 3.34
C GLU A 196 -17.59 5.57 4.09
N ALA A 197 -17.70 4.44 3.40
CA ALA A 197 -17.46 3.13 3.98
C ALA A 197 -16.01 2.97 4.47
N VAL A 198 -15.04 3.50 3.73
CA VAL A 198 -13.62 3.53 4.14
C VAL A 198 -13.43 4.39 5.39
N ASP A 199 -14.09 5.55 5.49
CA ASP A 199 -14.07 6.40 6.69
C ASP A 199 -14.68 5.69 7.92
N SER A 200 -15.79 4.97 7.74
CA SER A 200 -16.51 4.33 8.86
C SER A 200 -15.95 2.97 9.27
N TRP A 201 -15.49 2.16 8.31
CA TRP A 201 -15.14 0.75 8.53
C TRP A 201 -13.66 0.54 8.85
N ILE A 202 -12.76 1.27 8.17
CA ILE A 202 -11.34 1.15 8.45
C ILE A 202 -11.05 1.94 9.74
N PRO A 203 -10.59 1.29 10.82
CA PRO A 203 -10.34 1.97 12.08
C PRO A 203 -9.17 2.94 11.91
N GLN A 204 -9.21 4.05 12.65
CA GLN A 204 -8.03 4.89 12.76
C GLN A 204 -6.98 4.12 13.58
N PRO A 205 -5.82 3.77 13.01
CA PRO A 205 -4.79 3.02 13.72
C PRO A 205 -4.21 3.81 14.88
N GLU A 206 -3.96 3.13 16.00
CA GLU A 206 -3.15 3.68 17.08
C GLU A 206 -1.70 3.86 16.58
N ARG A 207 -1.15 5.06 16.76
CA ARG A 207 0.21 5.39 16.33
C ARG A 207 1.15 5.31 17.54
N PRO A 208 2.16 4.43 17.54
CA PRO A 208 3.09 4.29 18.66
C PRO A 208 4.16 5.39 18.66
N LEU A 209 3.74 6.61 19.01
CA LEU A 209 4.57 7.83 18.97
C LEU A 209 5.69 7.86 20.03
N ASP A 210 5.48 7.19 21.16
CA ASP A 210 6.43 7.19 22.28
C ASP A 210 7.55 6.12 22.14
N LYS A 211 7.48 5.29 21.09
CA LYS A 211 8.50 4.29 20.81
C LYS A 211 9.70 4.91 20.07
N PRO A 212 10.88 4.26 20.09
CA PRO A 212 12.02 4.70 19.28
C PRO A 212 11.65 4.83 17.80
N PHE A 213 12.20 5.82 17.10
CA PHE A 213 11.97 6.00 15.66
C PHE A 213 12.36 4.75 14.87
N LEU A 214 11.47 4.31 13.99
CA LEU A 214 11.69 3.24 13.01
C LEU A 214 10.93 3.55 11.73
N MET A 215 11.61 3.50 10.60
CA MET A 215 11.05 3.68 9.27
C MET A 215 11.71 2.70 8.30
N PRO A 216 11.02 1.62 7.88
CA PRO A 216 11.47 0.77 6.79
C PRO A 216 11.66 1.56 5.49
N ILE A 217 12.76 1.31 4.78
CA ILE A 217 13.07 1.98 3.52
C ILE A 217 12.41 1.21 2.37
N GLU A 218 11.52 1.89 1.66
CA GLU A 218 10.82 1.38 0.48
C GLU A 218 11.58 1.72 -0.81
N ASP A 219 12.01 2.97 -0.97
CA ASP A 219 12.72 3.42 -2.18
C ASP A 219 13.74 4.52 -1.86
N VAL A 220 14.73 4.65 -2.75
CA VAL A 220 15.89 5.54 -2.62
C VAL A 220 16.05 6.40 -3.88
N PHE A 221 15.92 7.70 -3.69
CA PHE A 221 16.10 8.71 -4.72
C PHE A 221 17.35 9.55 -4.46
N SER A 222 17.97 10.04 -5.53
CA SER A 222 18.97 11.10 -5.43
C SER A 222 18.40 12.39 -5.99
N ILE A 223 18.42 13.46 -5.19
CA ILE A 223 18.04 14.79 -5.63
C ILE A 223 19.30 15.59 -5.89
N SER A 224 19.50 15.94 -7.16
CA SER A 224 20.63 16.77 -7.59
C SER A 224 20.73 18.05 -6.74
N GLY A 225 21.91 18.28 -6.16
CA GLY A 225 22.19 19.44 -5.30
C GLY A 225 21.61 19.37 -3.88
N ARG A 226 20.85 18.33 -3.50
CA ARG A 226 20.32 18.16 -2.14
C ARG A 226 20.84 16.92 -1.42
N GLY A 227 21.01 15.81 -2.13
CA GLY A 227 21.49 14.55 -1.57
C GLY A 227 20.50 13.39 -1.72
N THR A 228 20.67 12.36 -0.91
CA THR A 228 19.91 11.11 -0.97
C THR A 228 18.63 11.22 -0.14
N VAL A 229 17.50 10.88 -0.75
CA VAL A 229 16.19 10.79 -0.09
C VAL A 229 15.79 9.35 -0.02
N VAL A 230 15.50 8.87 1.18
CA VAL A 230 14.92 7.55 1.41
C VAL A 230 13.46 7.72 1.78
N THR A 231 12.61 6.89 1.21
CA THR A 231 11.16 6.95 1.38
C THR A 231 10.64 5.75 2.13
N GLY A 232 9.57 5.94 2.88
CA GLY A 232 8.84 4.87 3.55
C GLY A 232 7.83 5.39 4.57
N ARG A 233 7.04 4.46 5.08
CA ARG A 233 6.12 4.70 6.18
C ARG A 233 6.85 4.63 7.51
N ILE A 234 6.71 5.66 8.34
CA ILE A 234 7.24 5.61 9.72
C ILE A 234 6.38 4.62 10.51
N GLU A 235 7.00 3.58 11.06
CA GLU A 235 6.28 2.52 11.79
C GLU A 235 6.12 2.86 13.26
N THR A 236 7.16 3.41 13.87
CA THR A 236 7.16 3.80 15.29
C THR A 236 7.92 5.09 15.52
N GLY A 237 7.56 5.81 16.58
CA GLY A 237 8.24 7.01 17.02
C GLY A 237 8.01 8.24 16.16
N VAL A 238 8.91 9.21 16.35
CA VAL A 238 8.93 10.51 15.68
C VAL A 238 10.37 10.79 15.25
N VAL A 239 10.54 11.41 14.08
CA VAL A 239 11.82 11.92 13.60
C VAL A 239 11.70 13.40 13.28
N LYS A 240 12.65 14.19 13.77
CA LYS A 240 12.72 15.64 13.51
C LYS A 240 13.89 15.96 12.59
N VAL A 241 13.74 17.05 11.84
CA VAL A 241 14.85 17.60 11.06
C VAL A 241 15.99 17.98 12.02
N GLY A 242 17.18 17.47 11.74
CA GLY A 242 18.40 17.64 12.54
C GLY A 242 18.73 16.47 13.45
N GLU A 243 17.86 15.46 13.58
CA GLU A 243 18.13 14.30 14.42
C GLU A 243 19.09 13.30 13.77
N GLU A 244 19.96 12.70 14.60
CA GLU A 244 20.83 11.59 14.21
C GLU A 244 20.03 10.28 14.14
N VAL A 245 20.24 9.52 13.08
CA VAL A 245 19.61 8.22 12.81
C VAL A 245 20.64 7.21 12.32
N GLU A 246 20.32 5.93 12.41
CA GLU A 246 21.10 4.83 11.85
C GLU A 246 20.37 4.21 10.66
N ILE A 247 21.13 3.84 9.63
CA ILE A 247 20.70 2.97 8.54
C ILE A 247 21.15 1.55 8.93
N VAL A 248 20.19 0.64 9.12
CA VAL A 248 20.44 -0.71 9.65
C VAL A 248 19.89 -1.78 8.71
N GLY A 249 20.63 -2.88 8.58
CA GLY A 249 20.25 -4.08 7.83
C GLY A 249 21.00 -4.20 6.50
N ILE A 250 21.13 -5.42 5.99
CA ILE A 250 21.78 -5.82 4.71
C ILE A 250 23.28 -5.47 4.62
N LYS A 251 23.64 -4.20 4.79
CA LYS A 251 24.99 -3.64 4.84
C LYS A 251 25.38 -3.27 6.28
N ASP A 252 26.64 -2.90 6.46
CA ASP A 252 27.15 -2.38 7.73
C ASP A 252 26.36 -1.15 8.18
N THR A 253 26.07 -1.08 9.49
CA THR A 253 25.28 0.02 10.06
C THR A 253 26.04 1.34 9.95
N LYS A 254 25.36 2.37 9.45
CA LYS A 254 25.93 3.71 9.26
C LYS A 254 25.06 4.76 9.94
N LYS A 255 25.70 5.71 10.62
CA LYS A 255 25.04 6.89 11.17
C LYS A 255 24.91 8.00 10.14
N THR A 256 23.78 8.71 10.19
CA THR A 256 23.53 9.90 9.38
C THR A 256 22.63 10.87 10.15
N VAL A 257 22.37 12.04 9.57
CA VAL A 257 21.48 13.06 10.11
C VAL A 257 20.37 13.32 9.10
N VAL A 258 19.12 13.34 9.58
CA VAL A 258 17.97 13.73 8.77
C VAL A 258 17.99 15.24 8.59
N THR A 259 18.10 15.72 7.36
CA THR A 259 18.18 17.16 7.04
C THR A 259 16.92 17.72 6.43
N GLY A 260 15.93 16.88 6.16
CA GLY A 260 14.61 17.28 5.71
C GLY A 260 13.64 16.10 5.81
N VAL A 261 12.39 16.40 6.11
CA VAL A 261 11.28 15.46 6.07
C VAL A 261 10.19 16.06 5.19
N GLU A 262 9.73 15.29 4.21
CA GLU A 262 8.70 15.71 3.28
C GLU A 262 7.62 14.64 3.15
N MET A 263 6.37 15.06 2.98
CA MET A 263 5.24 14.19 2.67
C MET A 263 4.51 14.79 1.48
N PHE A 264 4.35 14.02 0.39
CA PHE A 264 3.72 14.49 -0.86
C PHE A 264 4.28 15.82 -1.39
N ARG A 265 5.61 16.00 -1.34
CA ARG A 265 6.35 17.22 -1.73
C ARG A 265 6.04 18.46 -0.87
N LYS A 266 5.35 18.30 0.26
CA LYS A 266 5.12 19.31 1.28
C LYS A 266 6.13 19.13 2.43
N LEU A 267 6.64 20.23 2.97
CA LEU A 267 7.63 20.22 4.04
C LEU A 267 6.97 19.88 5.38
N LEU A 268 7.64 19.04 6.17
CA LEU A 268 7.30 18.72 7.55
C LEU A 268 8.43 19.14 8.49
N ASP A 269 8.07 19.71 9.65
CA ASP A 269 9.04 19.98 10.72
C ASP A 269 9.45 18.67 11.43
N GLN A 270 8.51 17.70 11.47
CA GLN A 270 8.71 16.35 12.00
C GLN A 270 7.83 15.33 11.26
N GLY A 271 8.37 14.13 11.07
CA GLY A 271 7.61 12.94 10.69
C GLY A 271 7.27 12.10 11.92
N GLN A 272 6.12 11.45 11.92
CA GLN A 272 5.64 10.61 13.02
C GLN A 272 5.09 9.29 12.51
N ALA A 273 4.96 8.30 13.40
CA ALA A 273 4.40 6.99 13.08
C ALA A 273 3.07 7.11 12.33
N GLY A 274 2.99 6.43 11.18
CA GLY A 274 1.89 6.49 10.24
C GLY A 274 2.15 7.32 9.00
N ASP A 275 3.08 8.27 9.01
CA ASP A 275 3.31 9.11 7.84
C ASP A 275 4.11 8.38 6.76
N ASN A 276 3.69 8.56 5.51
CA ASN A 276 4.50 8.25 4.33
C ASN A 276 5.39 9.44 3.99
N VAL A 277 6.69 9.33 4.30
CA VAL A 277 7.64 10.45 4.15
C VAL A 277 8.80 10.11 3.24
N GLY A 278 9.38 11.14 2.63
CA GLY A 278 10.75 11.17 2.16
C GLY A 278 11.65 11.87 3.18
N ALA A 279 12.63 11.14 3.72
CA ALA A 279 13.65 11.66 4.60
C ALA A 279 14.94 11.95 3.80
N LEU A 280 15.35 13.21 3.75
CA LEU A 280 16.64 13.61 3.19
C LEU A 280 17.73 13.31 4.21
N ILE A 281 18.72 12.51 3.83
CA ILE A 281 19.81 12.09 4.70
C ILE A 281 21.16 12.68 4.25
N ARG A 282 22.00 13.06 5.21
CA ARG A 282 23.27 13.74 4.95
C ARG A 282 24.43 12.78 4.76
N GLY A 283 25.25 13.02 3.74
CA GLY A 283 26.56 12.36 3.60
C GLY A 283 26.49 10.86 3.31
N VAL A 284 25.38 10.40 2.74
CA VAL A 284 25.18 9.02 2.31
C VAL A 284 24.87 9.02 0.81
N GLY A 285 25.69 8.34 0.02
CA GLY A 285 25.48 8.12 -1.41
C GLY A 285 24.28 7.21 -1.68
N ARG A 286 23.74 7.25 -2.90
CA ARG A 286 22.57 6.41 -3.26
C ARG A 286 22.91 4.92 -3.19
N GLU A 287 24.13 4.56 -3.50
CA GLU A 287 24.68 3.19 -3.50
C GLU A 287 24.93 2.64 -2.08
N GLU A 288 25.03 3.53 -1.09
CA GLU A 288 25.31 3.18 0.31
C GLU A 288 24.03 2.84 1.09
N VAL A 289 22.85 3.09 0.51
CA VAL A 289 21.55 2.80 1.12
C VAL A 289 20.64 2.12 0.11
N GLU A 290 19.85 1.15 0.55
CA GLU A 290 18.96 0.40 -0.34
C GLU A 290 17.63 0.04 0.32
N ARG A 291 16.66 -0.32 -0.54
CA ARG A 291 15.37 -0.88 -0.12
C ARG A 291 15.61 -2.09 0.77
N GLY A 292 14.79 -2.23 1.80
CA GLY A 292 14.87 -3.33 2.75
C GLY A 292 15.77 -3.06 3.96
N GLN A 293 16.53 -1.96 3.97
CA GLN A 293 17.12 -1.44 5.20
C GLN A 293 16.07 -0.65 5.99
N VAL A 294 16.40 -0.27 7.23
CA VAL A 294 15.56 0.60 8.06
C VAL A 294 16.34 1.86 8.47
N LEU A 295 15.66 3.00 8.51
CA LEU A 295 16.10 4.14 9.30
C LEU A 295 15.57 4.01 10.72
N CYS A 296 16.43 4.11 11.72
CA CYS A 296 16.01 4.00 13.11
C CYS A 296 16.75 4.95 14.05
N LYS A 297 16.23 5.09 15.27
CA LYS A 297 16.92 5.78 16.36
C LYS A 297 18.26 5.05 16.66
N PRO A 298 19.38 5.75 16.84
CA PRO A 298 20.67 5.11 17.04
C PRO A 298 20.66 4.10 18.20
N GLY A 299 21.14 2.88 17.93
CA GLY A 299 21.21 1.79 18.89
C GLY A 299 19.88 1.15 19.28
N SER A 300 18.74 1.53 18.67
CA SER A 300 17.43 0.97 19.04
C SER A 300 17.15 -0.40 18.43
N ILE A 301 17.82 -0.76 17.33
CA ILE A 301 17.68 -2.05 16.64
C ILE A 301 19.07 -2.61 16.33
N LYS A 302 19.17 -3.94 16.36
CA LYS A 302 20.32 -4.69 15.85
C LYS A 302 19.84 -5.65 14.76
N PRO A 303 20.56 -5.79 13.63
CA PRO A 303 20.23 -6.77 12.62
C PRO A 303 20.58 -8.19 13.10
N HIS A 304 19.83 -9.18 12.64
CA HIS A 304 20.01 -10.59 12.96
C HIS A 304 20.04 -11.42 11.67
N THR A 305 20.78 -12.53 11.69
CA THR A 305 20.90 -13.49 10.57
C THR A 305 20.19 -14.82 10.82
N ASP A 306 20.00 -15.16 12.10
CA ASP A 306 19.47 -16.44 12.53
C ASP A 306 18.26 -16.22 13.44
N PHE A 307 17.17 -16.94 13.18
CA PHE A 307 15.94 -16.85 13.96
C PHE A 307 15.17 -18.18 13.88
N SER A 308 14.27 -18.40 14.83
CA SER A 308 13.27 -19.47 14.77
C SER A 308 11.93 -18.86 14.38
N ALA A 309 11.16 -19.57 13.55
CA ALA A 309 9.85 -19.13 13.12
C ALA A 309 8.87 -20.29 13.04
N GLU A 310 7.59 -19.97 13.23
CA GLU A 310 6.48 -20.84 12.90
C GLU A 310 6.05 -20.52 11.46
N VAL A 311 5.98 -21.54 10.61
CA VAL A 311 5.74 -21.36 9.17
C VAL A 311 4.58 -22.25 8.74
N TYR A 312 3.57 -21.62 8.13
CA TYR A 312 2.53 -22.32 7.38
C TYR A 312 2.98 -22.50 5.92
N VAL A 313 3.04 -23.74 5.44
CA VAL A 313 3.37 -24.04 4.04
C VAL A 313 2.09 -24.16 3.24
N LEU A 314 1.90 -23.22 2.32
CA LEU A 314 0.74 -23.17 1.42
C LEU A 314 0.58 -24.46 0.62
N SER A 315 -0.66 -24.94 0.53
CA SER A 315 -1.03 -26.06 -0.32
C SER A 315 -1.02 -25.67 -1.81
N LYS A 316 -1.03 -26.69 -2.69
CA LYS A 316 -1.14 -26.47 -4.15
C LYS A 316 -2.36 -25.63 -4.53
N ASP A 317 -3.49 -25.87 -3.87
CA ASP A 317 -4.76 -25.23 -4.21
C ASP A 317 -4.82 -23.77 -3.73
N GLU A 318 -3.90 -23.38 -2.85
CA GLU A 318 -3.69 -22.00 -2.40
C GLU A 318 -2.58 -21.28 -3.18
N GLY A 319 -2.08 -21.88 -4.28
CA GLY A 319 -0.98 -21.32 -5.06
C GLY A 319 0.41 -21.63 -4.50
N GLY A 320 0.50 -22.52 -3.52
CA GLY A 320 1.75 -22.97 -2.91
C GLY A 320 2.54 -23.96 -3.78
N ARG A 321 3.54 -24.59 -3.17
CA ARG A 321 4.44 -25.50 -3.87
C ARG A 321 3.74 -26.82 -4.22
N HIS A 322 4.05 -27.37 -5.39
CA HIS A 322 3.59 -28.71 -5.80
C HIS A 322 4.39 -29.85 -5.16
N THR A 323 5.61 -29.57 -4.69
CA THR A 323 6.53 -30.57 -4.15
C THR A 323 7.01 -30.18 -2.76
N PRO A 324 7.20 -31.18 -1.86
CA PRO A 324 7.86 -30.97 -0.57
C PRO A 324 9.24 -30.33 -0.74
N PHE A 325 9.70 -29.64 0.31
CA PHE A 325 11.08 -29.17 0.42
C PHE A 325 11.73 -29.77 1.67
N PHE A 326 13.06 -29.80 1.69
CA PHE A 326 13.87 -30.39 2.76
C PHE A 326 14.75 -29.31 3.38
N ALA A 327 15.51 -29.68 4.43
CA ALA A 327 16.56 -28.83 4.97
C ALA A 327 17.52 -28.36 3.87
N ASN A 328 18.07 -27.16 4.03
CA ASN A 328 18.83 -26.38 3.04
C ASN A 328 17.99 -25.81 1.89
N TYR A 329 16.66 -25.81 2.00
CA TYR A 329 15.82 -25.06 1.06
C TYR A 329 16.11 -23.56 1.20
N ARG A 330 16.30 -22.87 0.07
CA ARG A 330 16.68 -21.46 0.04
C ARG A 330 15.60 -20.56 -0.56
N PRO A 331 14.49 -20.31 0.15
CA PRO A 331 13.47 -19.38 -0.31
C PRO A 331 13.91 -17.91 -0.11
N GLN A 332 13.15 -17.01 -0.73
CA GLN A 332 13.18 -15.59 -0.37
C GLN A 332 12.27 -15.36 0.84
N PHE A 333 12.78 -14.66 1.84
CA PHE A 333 12.03 -14.18 3.00
C PHE A 333 11.72 -12.70 2.81
N TYR A 334 10.48 -12.33 3.12
CA TYR A 334 10.02 -10.94 3.05
C TYR A 334 9.73 -10.45 4.47
N PHE A 335 10.43 -9.40 4.91
CA PHE A 335 10.22 -8.74 6.19
C PHE A 335 9.92 -7.27 5.94
N ARG A 336 8.65 -6.87 6.00
CA ARG A 336 8.21 -5.51 5.64
C ARG A 336 8.69 -5.15 4.23
N THR A 337 9.69 -4.26 4.09
CA THR A 337 10.25 -3.84 2.80
C THR A 337 11.48 -4.66 2.36
N THR A 338 12.01 -5.52 3.24
CA THR A 338 13.19 -6.36 2.99
C THR A 338 12.81 -7.63 2.24
N ASP A 339 13.55 -7.95 1.18
CA ASP A 339 13.60 -9.27 0.56
C ASP A 339 15.02 -9.85 0.65
N VAL A 340 15.15 -11.04 1.24
CA VAL A 340 16.46 -11.66 1.47
C VAL A 340 16.38 -13.17 1.29
N THR A 341 17.39 -13.75 0.64
CA THR A 341 17.50 -15.21 0.53
C THR A 341 17.91 -15.76 1.89
N GLY A 342 17.09 -16.65 2.46
CA GLY A 342 17.41 -17.37 3.69
C GLY A 342 17.58 -18.85 3.43
N GLU A 343 18.10 -19.57 4.42
CA GLU A 343 18.25 -21.02 4.39
C GLU A 343 17.35 -21.63 5.47
N VAL A 344 16.51 -22.58 5.09
CA VAL A 344 15.72 -23.38 6.03
C VAL A 344 16.65 -24.45 6.61
N VAL A 345 16.97 -24.32 7.90
CA VAL A 345 17.86 -25.22 8.64
C VAL A 345 17.06 -26.31 9.35
#